data_AF-A0A1V2B2T5-F1
#
_entry.id   AF-A0A1V2B2T5-F1
#
_cell.length_a   1.000
_cell.length_b   1.000
_cell.length_c   1.000
_cell.angle_alpha   90.00
_cell.angle_beta   90.00
_cell.angle_gamma   90.00
#
_symmetry.space_group_name_H-M   'P 1'
#
loop_
_entity.id
_entity.type
_entity.pdbx_description
1 polymer ?
#
loop_
_entity_poly.entity_id
_entity_poly.type
_entity_poly.pdbx_seq_one_letter_code
_entity_poly.pdbx_strand_id
1 'polypeptide(L)'
;MLTIITDTARMKCDKGAAPAVLKVTSQSYVYIEDKLVATEKDKGANTNIPPFGVCSVTQKPCMPKPTAWMDTTVLDVIGSDKELTDKSYCMCGLGGKISFASTGQNGFAATEE
;
A
#
# COMPACT_ATOMS: atom_id res chain seq x y z
N MET A 1 -6.44 -11.53 -12.66
CA MET A 1 -6.91 -11.77 -11.29
C MET A 1 -6.13 -10.85 -10.38
N LEU A 2 -6.75 -9.76 -9.92
CA LEU A 2 -6.14 -8.81 -8.99
C LEU A 2 -6.46 -9.24 -7.57
N THR A 3 -5.56 -9.03 -6.63
CA THR A 3 -5.86 -9.33 -5.22
C THR A 3 -5.98 -8.02 -4.45
N ILE A 4 -7.07 -7.85 -3.71
CA ILE A 4 -7.32 -6.62 -2.93
C ILE A 4 -6.34 -6.54 -1.76
N ILE A 5 -5.79 -5.36 -1.53
CA ILE A 5 -4.90 -5.07 -0.41
C ILE A 5 -5.73 -4.83 0.84
N THR A 6 -5.31 -5.49 1.92
CA THR A 6 -5.91 -5.30 3.24
C THR A 6 -4.88 -4.81 4.24
N ASP A 7 -5.37 -4.41 5.42
CA ASP A 7 -4.52 -4.09 6.55
C ASP A 7 -3.52 -5.21 6.81
N THR A 8 -2.36 -4.87 7.35
CA THR A 8 -1.22 -5.79 7.53
C THR A 8 -0.52 -6.25 6.23
N ALA A 9 -0.91 -5.76 5.06
CA ALA A 9 -0.18 -6.02 3.80
C ALA A 9 1.29 -5.61 3.92
N ARG A 10 2.18 -6.43 3.35
CA ARG A 10 3.63 -6.16 3.40
C ARG A 10 4.01 -5.36 2.18
N MET A 11 4.73 -4.28 2.39
CA MET A 11 5.26 -3.40 1.35
C MET A 11 6.78 -3.46 1.31
N LYS A 12 7.34 -3.10 0.16
CA LYS A 12 8.77 -2.91 -0.05
C LYS A 12 9.01 -1.61 -0.80
N CYS A 13 10.01 -0.85 -0.37
CA CYS A 13 10.63 0.20 -1.17
C CYS A 13 11.91 -0.36 -1.81
N ASP A 14 12.11 -0.16 -3.11
CA ASP A 14 13.31 -0.62 -3.81
C ASP A 14 14.63 0.07 -3.37
N LYS A 15 14.52 1.22 -2.68
CA LYS A 15 15.63 1.93 -2.03
C LYS A 15 15.68 1.71 -0.51
N GLY A 16 14.78 0.90 0.04
CA GLY A 16 14.73 0.59 1.47
C GLY A 16 15.46 -0.72 1.79
N ALA A 17 16.08 -0.78 2.96
CA ALA A 17 16.78 -1.96 3.45
C ALA A 17 15.85 -3.04 4.05
N ALA A 18 14.61 -2.69 4.42
CA ALA A 18 13.67 -3.60 5.07
C ALA A 18 12.23 -3.42 4.54
N PRO A 19 11.40 -4.48 4.56
CA PRO A 19 9.97 -4.36 4.28
C PRO A 19 9.25 -3.61 5.41
N ALA A 20 8.07 -3.09 5.11
CA ALA A 20 7.18 -2.45 6.07
C ALA A 20 5.78 -3.06 5.98
N VAL A 21 4.94 -2.80 6.98
CA VAL A 21 3.56 -3.29 7.03
C VAL A 21 2.63 -2.09 6.85
N LEU A 22 1.73 -2.17 5.87
CA LEU A 22 0.70 -1.16 5.63
C LEU A 22 -0.23 -1.11 6.84
N LYS A 23 -0.60 0.09 7.25
CA LYS A 23 -1.69 0.33 8.20
C LYS A 23 -2.84 1.02 7.46
N VAL A 24 -4.02 0.41 7.46
CA VAL A 24 -5.22 0.99 6.85
C VAL A 24 -5.93 1.90 7.84
N THR A 25 -6.21 3.12 7.42
CA THR A 25 -6.91 4.14 8.22
C THR A 25 -7.92 4.95 7.42
N SER A 26 -8.04 4.72 6.11
CA SER A 26 -8.94 5.42 5.21
C SER A 26 -10.42 5.22 5.56
N GLN A 27 -10.76 4.11 6.20
CA GLN A 27 -12.11 3.69 6.54
C GLN A 27 -12.10 2.70 7.73
N SER A 28 -13.27 2.41 8.31
CA SER A 28 -13.41 1.51 9.48
C SER A 28 -14.55 0.49 9.37
N TYR A 29 -15.08 0.25 8.17
CA TYR A 29 -16.33 -0.50 7.93
C TYR A 29 -16.28 -1.58 6.82
N VAL A 30 -15.30 -1.58 5.90
CA VAL A 30 -15.15 -2.61 4.86
C VAL A 30 -13.98 -3.54 5.19
N TYR A 31 -14.24 -4.84 5.25
CA TYR A 31 -13.28 -5.85 5.67
C TYR A 31 -13.24 -7.05 4.71
N ILE A 32 -12.08 -7.69 4.61
CA ILE A 32 -11.92 -9.03 4.05
C ILE A 32 -11.09 -9.83 5.05
N GLU A 33 -11.60 -10.98 5.50
CA GLU A 33 -11.01 -11.82 6.57
C GLU A 33 -10.60 -10.99 7.80
N ASP A 34 -11.54 -10.18 8.32
CA ASP A 34 -11.38 -9.32 9.50
C ASP A 34 -10.32 -8.20 9.36
N LYS A 35 -9.82 -7.94 8.15
CA LYS A 35 -8.85 -6.88 7.88
C LYS A 35 -9.45 -5.81 6.99
N LEU A 36 -9.22 -4.55 7.35
CA LEU A 36 -9.73 -3.41 6.61
C LEU A 36 -9.19 -3.40 5.18
N VAL A 37 -10.05 -3.17 4.19
CA VAL A 37 -9.62 -2.96 2.79
C VAL A 37 -8.94 -1.60 2.64
N ALA A 38 -7.79 -1.59 1.98
CA ALA A 38 -7.00 -0.39 1.74
C ALA A 38 -7.50 0.39 0.53
N THR A 39 -7.43 1.72 0.61
CA THR A 39 -7.78 2.63 -0.50
C THR A 39 -6.63 3.56 -0.85
N GLU A 40 -6.77 4.31 -1.95
CA GLU A 40 -5.80 5.31 -2.39
C GLU A 40 -5.54 6.45 -1.37
N LYS A 41 -6.32 6.53 -0.28
CA LYS A 41 -6.05 7.47 0.83
C LYS A 41 -5.05 6.95 1.83
N ASP A 42 -4.76 5.65 1.86
CA ASP A 42 -3.78 5.02 2.75
C ASP A 42 -2.34 5.29 2.29
N LYS A 43 -1.97 6.56 2.20
CA LYS A 43 -0.66 7.04 1.70
C LYS A 43 0.07 7.95 2.70
N GLY A 44 -0.43 8.09 3.92
CA GLY A 44 0.20 8.93 4.93
C GLY A 44 1.59 8.41 5.32
N ALA A 45 2.61 9.26 5.19
CA ALA A 45 3.96 8.96 5.66
C ALA A 45 3.97 8.73 7.19
N ASN A 46 4.56 7.63 7.63
CA ASN A 46 4.59 7.19 9.04
C ASN A 46 3.20 6.93 9.68
N THR A 47 2.10 7.09 8.94
CA THR A 47 0.75 6.72 9.38
C THR A 47 0.32 5.42 8.72
N ASN A 48 0.27 5.39 7.39
CA ASN A 48 -0.08 4.22 6.60
C ASN A 48 1.17 3.50 6.07
N ILE A 49 2.18 4.30 5.69
CA ILE A 49 3.44 3.81 5.10
C ILE A 49 4.58 4.05 6.09
N PRO A 50 5.00 3.01 6.85
CA PRO A 50 6.13 3.12 7.76
C PRO A 50 7.49 3.19 7.04
N PRO A 51 8.58 3.52 7.76
CA PRO A 51 9.93 3.46 7.25
C PRO A 51 10.36 2.08 6.76
N PHE A 52 11.15 2.05 5.69
CA PHE A 52 11.70 0.83 5.08
C PHE A 52 13.14 0.53 5.53
N GLY A 53 13.44 0.70 6.82
CA GLY A 53 14.81 0.60 7.35
C GLY A 53 15.71 1.76 6.92
N VAL A 54 16.92 1.48 6.43
CA VAL A 54 17.83 2.49 5.88
C VAL A 54 17.49 2.78 4.42
N CYS A 55 17.47 4.06 4.04
CA CYS A 55 17.28 4.47 2.66
C CYS A 55 18.63 4.56 1.92
N SER A 56 18.77 3.87 0.80
CA SER A 56 20.00 3.87 0.01
C SER A 56 20.29 5.21 -0.69
N VAL A 57 19.29 6.08 -0.85
CA VAL A 57 19.48 7.41 -1.45
C VAL A 57 20.09 8.39 -0.46
N THR A 58 19.59 8.38 0.78
CA THR A 58 20.03 9.33 1.83
C THR A 58 21.09 8.76 2.76
N GLN A 59 21.31 7.44 2.72
CA GLN A 59 22.19 6.69 3.64
C GLN A 59 21.83 6.92 5.13
N LYS A 60 20.53 7.16 5.40
CA LYS A 60 19.97 7.47 6.72
C LYS A 60 18.71 6.64 6.97
N PRO A 61 18.20 6.58 8.22
CA PRO A 61 16.88 6.02 8.48
C PRO A 61 15.83 6.59 7.52
N CYS A 62 15.03 5.72 6.93
CA CYS A 62 14.05 6.09 5.93
C CYS A 62 13.00 7.03 6.53
N MET A 63 12.81 8.19 5.90
CA MET A 63 11.66 9.06 6.11
C MET A 63 10.82 9.00 4.84
N PRO A 64 9.74 8.18 4.82
CA PRO A 64 8.99 7.94 3.60
C PRO A 64 8.35 9.23 3.09
N LYS A 65 8.41 9.44 1.77
CA LYS A 65 7.77 10.57 1.07
C LYS A 65 6.86 10.06 -0.05
N PRO A 66 5.84 9.24 0.26
CA PRO A 66 4.99 8.62 -0.74
C PRO A 66 4.21 9.66 -1.56
N THR A 67 4.02 9.37 -2.84
CA THR A 67 3.16 10.12 -3.75
C THR A 67 1.76 9.50 -3.80
N ALA A 68 0.93 9.92 -4.76
CA ALA A 68 -0.30 9.20 -5.06
C ALA A 68 -0.03 7.73 -5.42
N TRP A 69 -0.98 6.86 -5.05
CA TRP A 69 -1.05 5.50 -5.54
C TRP A 69 -1.39 5.48 -7.02
N MET A 70 -0.80 4.54 -7.73
CA MET A 70 -0.95 4.23 -9.15
C MET A 70 -1.43 2.78 -9.26
N ASP A 71 -1.99 2.43 -10.42
CA ASP A 71 -2.56 1.10 -10.70
C ASP A 71 -3.55 0.64 -9.61
N THR A 72 -4.41 1.57 -9.18
CA THR A 72 -5.57 1.30 -8.33
C THR A 72 -6.73 0.80 -9.18
N THR A 73 -7.78 0.29 -8.53
CA THR A 73 -9.00 -0.12 -9.23
C THR A 73 -9.63 1.03 -10.02
N VAL A 74 -10.33 0.72 -11.11
CA VAL A 74 -11.01 1.73 -11.93
C VAL A 74 -12.46 1.91 -11.50
N LEU A 75 -13.15 0.80 -11.21
CA LEU A 75 -14.59 0.78 -10.91
C LEU A 75 -14.87 0.47 -9.45
N ASP A 76 -14.07 -0.41 -8.82
CA ASP A 76 -14.27 -0.79 -7.42
C ASP A 76 -13.82 0.34 -6.49
N VAL A 77 -14.73 0.85 -5.69
CA VAL A 77 -14.49 1.97 -4.78
C VAL A 77 -15.13 1.74 -3.43
N ILE A 78 -14.49 2.23 -2.38
CA ILE A 78 -15.06 2.32 -1.04
C ILE A 78 -15.42 3.77 -0.79
N GLY A 79 -16.72 4.07 -0.83
CA GLY A 79 -17.22 5.44 -0.86
C GLY A 79 -16.85 6.13 -2.18
N SER A 80 -15.85 7.00 -2.15
CA SER A 80 -15.31 7.71 -3.33
C SER A 80 -13.88 7.31 -3.68
N ASP A 81 -13.26 6.44 -2.88
CA ASP A 81 -11.84 6.17 -2.95
C ASP A 81 -11.59 4.80 -3.58
N LYS A 82 -10.66 4.76 -4.54
CA LYS A 82 -10.29 3.54 -5.26
C LYS A 82 -9.56 2.57 -4.34
N GLU A 83 -9.87 1.30 -4.48
CA GLU A 83 -9.22 0.22 -3.75
C GLU A 83 -7.78 0.00 -4.25
N LEU A 84 -6.91 -0.42 -3.33
CA LEU A 84 -5.55 -0.85 -3.68
C LEU A 84 -5.54 -2.34 -4.02
N THR A 85 -4.71 -2.69 -5.00
CA THR A 85 -4.49 -4.06 -5.46
C THR A 85 -3.03 -4.47 -5.31
N ASP A 86 -2.74 -5.74 -5.49
CA ASP A 86 -1.38 -6.29 -5.53
C ASP A 86 -0.50 -5.67 -6.62
N LYS A 87 -1.10 -5.08 -7.67
CA LYS A 87 -0.39 -4.30 -8.70
C LYS A 87 -0.17 -2.84 -8.31
N SER A 88 -0.92 -2.31 -7.34
CA SER A 88 -0.82 -0.91 -6.95
C SER A 88 0.56 -0.56 -6.41
N TYR A 89 1.02 0.66 -6.72
CA TYR A 89 2.31 1.16 -6.25
C TYR A 89 2.28 2.68 -6.09
N CYS A 90 3.19 3.23 -5.29
CA CYS A 90 3.44 4.67 -5.28
C CYS A 90 4.93 4.96 -5.39
N MET A 91 5.27 6.15 -5.87
CA MET A 91 6.64 6.62 -5.86
C MET A 91 6.95 7.25 -4.50
N CYS A 92 8.21 7.19 -4.09
CA CYS A 92 8.75 7.97 -3.00
C CYS A 92 9.44 9.20 -3.60
N GLY A 93 9.19 10.39 -3.07
CA GLY A 93 9.80 11.64 -3.51
C GLY A 93 11.33 11.68 -3.34
N LEU A 94 11.93 10.68 -2.69
CA LEU A 94 13.39 10.47 -2.65
C LEU A 94 13.91 9.63 -3.84
N GLY A 95 13.03 9.10 -4.70
CA GLY A 95 13.41 8.34 -5.91
C GLY A 95 13.27 6.82 -5.80
N GLY A 96 12.52 6.30 -4.82
CA GLY A 96 12.21 4.87 -4.71
C GLY A 96 10.79 4.53 -5.19
N LYS A 97 10.55 3.27 -5.55
CA LYS A 97 9.20 2.72 -5.82
C LYS A 97 8.77 1.86 -4.64
N ILE A 98 7.58 2.15 -4.10
CA ILE A 98 6.94 1.41 -3.02
C ILE A 98 5.86 0.53 -3.63
N SER A 99 5.96 -0.78 -3.45
CA SER A 99 5.01 -1.78 -3.96
C SER A 99 4.68 -2.83 -2.91
N PHE A 100 3.64 -3.62 -3.15
CA PHE A 100 3.24 -4.71 -2.27
C PHE A 100 4.07 -5.98 -2.54
N ALA A 101 4.50 -6.62 -1.45
CA ALA A 101 5.13 -7.94 -1.44
C ALA A 101 4.13 -9.04 -1.03
N SER A 102 3.06 -8.68 -0.33
CA SER A 102 1.92 -9.57 -0.03
C SER A 102 0.69 -8.74 0.33
N THR A 103 -0.50 -9.27 0.05
CA THR A 103 -1.80 -8.57 0.16
C THR A 103 -2.35 -8.44 1.57
N GLY A 104 -1.68 -9.02 2.57
CA GLY A 104 -2.18 -9.08 3.94
C GLY A 104 -2.88 -10.41 4.27
N GLN A 105 -2.78 -11.41 3.39
CA GLN A 105 -3.49 -12.70 3.42
C GLN A 105 -4.99 -12.51 3.17
N ASN A 106 -5.36 -12.62 1.90
CA ASN A 106 -6.70 -12.89 1.41
C ASN A 106 -6.55 -13.63 0.09
N GLY A 107 -7.28 -14.74 -0.08
CA GLY A 107 -7.44 -15.42 -1.38
C GLY A 107 -8.44 -14.72 -2.31
N PHE A 108 -8.82 -13.49 -1.99
CA PHE A 108 -9.85 -12.75 -2.69
C PHE A 108 -9.32 -12.09 -3.95
N ALA A 109 -9.78 -12.62 -5.06
CA ALA A 109 -9.48 -12.17 -6.39
C ALA A 109 -10.57 -11.21 -6.89
N ALA A 110 -10.25 -9.93 -7.06
CA ALA A 110 -11.06 -9.04 -7.88
C ALA A 110 -10.95 -9.51 -9.35
N THR A 111 -12.10 -9.81 -9.94
CA THR A 111 -12.24 -10.15 -11.36
C THR A 111 -12.25 -8.86 -12.16
N GLU A 112 -11.27 -8.68 -13.03
CA GLU A 112 -11.35 -7.71 -14.11
C GLU A 112 -12.30 -8.33 -15.17
N GLU A 113 -13.54 -7.86 -15.29
CA GLU A 113 -14.39 -8.10 -16.47
C GLU A 113 -14.15 -7.02 -17.53
#